data_AF-A0A932TSF9-F1
#
_entry.id   AF-A0A932TSF9-F1
#
_cell.length_a   1.000
_cell.length_b   1.000
_cell.length_c   1.000
_cell.angle_alpha   90.00
_cell.angle_beta   90.00
_cell.angle_gamma   90.00
#
_symmetry.space_group_name_H-M   'P 1'
#
loop_
_entity.id
_entity.type
_entity.pdbx_description
1 polymer ?
#
loop_
_entity_poly.entity_id
_entity_poly.type
_entity_poly.pdbx_seq_one_letter_code
_entity_poly.pdbx_strand_id
1 'polypeptide(L)'
;IGTDFSNYFTEPEKAREGYRQVFAKGSVTDYPLTIRHGDGQLTDVLYNASVYRDARGNVLGVFAAARDVTAQRRAEGQVAEQRARELERLAELERFQKLTVGRELKMIELKKEIEELKRKVAPVGTI
;
A
#
# COMPACT_ATOMS: atom_id res chain seq x y z
N ILE A 1 18.70 -4.55 31.31
CA ILE A 1 20.17 -4.31 31.28
C ILE A 1 20.85 -5.66 31.30
N GLY A 2 21.80 -5.91 30.39
CA GLY A 2 22.51 -7.21 30.30
C GLY A 2 21.90 -8.25 29.35
N THR A 3 20.83 -7.90 28.63
CA THR A 3 20.20 -8.74 27.60
C THR A 3 20.59 -8.26 26.21
N ASP A 4 20.63 -9.17 25.24
CA ASP A 4 20.88 -8.80 23.83
C ASP A 4 19.71 -7.95 23.30
N PHE A 5 20.04 -6.76 22.79
CA PHE A 5 19.06 -5.81 22.26
C PHE A 5 18.22 -6.42 21.13
N SER A 6 18.78 -7.34 20.33
CA SER A 6 18.07 -7.93 19.19
C SER A 6 16.87 -8.77 19.62
N ASN A 7 16.85 -9.26 20.86
CA ASN A 7 15.79 -10.12 21.38
C ASN A 7 14.46 -9.38 21.60
N TYR A 8 14.50 -8.05 21.64
CA TYR A 8 13.32 -7.19 21.79
C TYR A 8 12.60 -6.91 20.46
N PHE A 9 13.12 -7.42 19.34
CA PHE A 9 12.54 -7.22 18.02
C PHE A 9 11.94 -8.53 17.49
N THR A 10 10.96 -8.39 16.59
CA THR A 10 10.37 -9.54 15.88
C THR A 10 11.35 -10.19 14.91
N GLU A 11 12.28 -9.39 14.36
CA GLU A 11 13.34 -9.81 13.44
C GLU A 11 14.74 -9.53 14.07
N PRO A 12 15.26 -10.41 14.95
CA PRO A 12 16.53 -10.16 15.66
C PRO A 12 17.73 -9.94 14.73
N GLU A 13 17.83 -10.70 13.64
CA GLU A 13 18.94 -10.55 12.68
C GLU A 13 18.91 -9.20 11.97
N LYS A 14 17.72 -8.69 11.65
CA LYS A 14 17.56 -7.36 11.05
C LYS A 14 17.97 -6.26 12.02
N ALA A 15 17.65 -6.42 13.31
CA ALA A 15 18.09 -5.50 14.36
C ALA A 15 19.63 -5.53 14.49
N ARG A 16 20.24 -6.71 14.51
CA ARG A 16 21.72 -6.89 14.50
C ARG A 16 22.37 -6.23 13.31
N GLU A 17 21.79 -6.38 12.13
CA GLU A 17 22.29 -5.73 10.92
C GLU A 17 22.23 -4.20 11.05
N GLY A 18 21.10 -3.65 11.50
CA GLY A 18 20.98 -2.21 11.77
C GLY A 18 22.05 -1.70 12.73
N TYR A 19 22.32 -2.45 13.81
CA TYR A 19 23.38 -2.13 14.77
C TYR A 19 24.79 -2.18 14.15
N ARG A 20 25.11 -3.21 13.35
CA ARG A 20 26.40 -3.31 12.64
C ARG A 20 26.59 -2.14 11.67
N GLN A 21 25.53 -1.73 10.97
CA GLN A 21 25.59 -0.59 10.06
C GLN A 21 25.93 0.71 10.76
N VAL A 22 25.51 0.90 12.03
CA VAL A 22 25.89 2.08 12.81
C VAL A 22 27.41 2.15 13.00
N PHE A 23 28.08 1.04 13.32
CA PHE A 23 29.54 1.03 13.44
C PHE A 23 30.25 1.22 12.10
N ALA A 24 29.71 0.62 11.03
CA ALA A 24 30.31 0.71 9.71
C ALA A 24 30.17 2.11 9.08
N LYS A 25 29.01 2.76 9.25
CA LYS A 25 28.65 4.01 8.58
C LYS A 25 28.66 5.24 9.50
N GLY A 26 28.82 5.06 10.80
CA GLY A 26 28.72 6.10 11.83
C GLY A 26 27.29 6.38 12.29
N SER A 27 26.29 6.20 11.42
CA SER A 27 24.88 6.36 11.78
C SER A 27 23.94 5.61 10.85
N VAL A 28 22.73 5.37 11.35
CA VAL A 28 21.58 4.85 10.61
C VAL A 28 20.37 5.73 10.94
N THR A 29 19.53 6.00 9.94
CA THR A 29 18.33 6.82 10.07
C THR A 29 17.14 6.10 9.45
N ASP A 30 15.99 6.22 10.10
CA ASP A 30 14.70 5.67 9.72
C ASP A 30 14.75 4.17 9.34
N TYR A 31 15.54 3.39 10.07
CA TYR A 31 15.66 1.96 9.82
C TYR A 31 14.46 1.21 10.40
N PRO A 32 13.65 0.54 9.56
CA PRO A 32 12.37 -0.02 10.02
C PRO A 32 12.58 -1.29 10.84
N LEU A 33 12.08 -1.27 12.07
CA LEU A 33 12.06 -2.42 12.98
C LEU A 33 10.68 -2.54 13.63
N THR A 34 10.40 -3.71 14.19
CA THR A 34 9.19 -3.93 14.99
C THR A 34 9.60 -4.48 16.35
N ILE A 35 9.25 -3.73 17.40
CA ILE A 35 9.49 -4.11 18.80
C ILE A 35 8.40 -5.07 19.23
N ARG A 36 8.78 -6.11 19.96
CA ARG A 36 7.87 -7.04 20.63
C ARG A 36 7.90 -6.80 22.14
N HIS A 37 6.77 -6.32 22.67
CA HIS A 37 6.58 -6.11 24.10
C HIS A 37 6.34 -7.43 24.83
N GLY A 38 6.52 -7.42 26.16
CA GLY A 38 6.34 -8.62 26.99
C GLY A 38 4.90 -9.14 27.03
N ASP A 39 3.92 -8.28 26.76
CA ASP A 39 2.50 -8.61 26.64
C ASP A 39 2.10 -9.12 25.24
N GLY A 40 3.05 -9.20 24.32
CA GLY A 40 2.83 -9.60 22.92
C GLY A 40 2.41 -8.46 21.99
N GLN A 41 2.26 -7.22 22.49
CA GLN A 41 2.01 -6.07 21.63
C GLN A 41 3.21 -5.84 20.68
N LEU A 42 2.89 -5.47 19.44
CA LEU A 42 3.88 -5.09 18.44
C LEU A 42 3.84 -3.59 18.19
N THR A 43 5.01 -2.96 18.18
CA THR A 43 5.17 -1.53 17.87
C THR A 43 6.10 -1.39 16.68
N ASP A 44 5.59 -0.81 15.60
CA ASP A 44 6.41 -0.46 14.45
C ASP A 44 7.21 0.80 14.78
N VAL A 45 8.52 0.72 14.62
CA VAL A 45 9.43 1.81 14.93
C VAL A 45 10.37 2.12 13.78
N LEU A 46 10.76 3.39 13.69
CA LEU A 46 11.89 3.84 12.92
C LEU A 46 13.08 4.02 13.86
N TYR A 47 14.07 3.15 13.69
CA TYR A 47 15.29 3.11 14.47
C TYR A 47 16.31 4.11 13.91
N ASN A 48 16.68 5.07 14.75
CA ASN A 48 17.72 6.06 14.50
C ASN A 48 18.86 5.81 15.46
N ALA A 49 20.07 5.67 14.95
CA ALA A 49 21.22 5.41 15.81
C ALA A 49 22.51 6.00 15.26
N SER A 50 23.40 6.38 16.17
CA SER A 50 24.71 6.93 15.85
C SER A 50 25.75 6.41 16.83
N VAL A 51 26.98 6.28 16.35
CA VAL A 51 28.11 5.99 17.23
C VAL A 51 28.30 7.13 18.24
N TYR A 52 28.45 6.77 19.50
CA TYR A 52 28.78 7.70 20.59
C TYR A 52 30.29 7.62 20.86
N ARG A 53 30.96 8.77 20.85
CA ARG A 53 32.42 8.88 20.95
C ARG A 53 32.83 9.74 22.14
N ASP A 54 33.99 9.43 22.71
CA ASP A 54 34.63 10.29 23.69
C ASP A 54 35.29 11.53 23.04
N ALA A 55 35.83 12.43 23.86
CA ALA A 55 36.54 13.64 23.39
C ALA A 55 37.82 13.35 22.60
N ARG A 56 38.34 12.11 22.64
CA ARG A 56 39.52 11.65 21.91
C ARG A 56 39.15 10.92 20.61
N GLY A 57 37.85 10.78 20.30
CA GLY A 57 37.33 10.13 19.11
C GLY A 57 37.11 8.62 19.24
N ASN A 58 37.37 8.03 20.40
CA ASN A 58 37.17 6.59 20.63
C ASN A 58 35.69 6.27 20.70
N VAL A 59 35.26 5.18 20.07
CA VAL A 59 33.86 4.74 20.12
C VAL A 59 33.58 4.15 21.50
N LEU A 60 32.66 4.79 22.24
CA LEU A 60 32.16 4.32 23.52
C LEU A 60 30.95 3.39 23.37
N GLY A 61 30.20 3.52 22.29
CA GLY A 61 29.05 2.67 22.00
C GLY A 61 28.13 3.22 20.93
N VAL A 62 26.86 2.82 20.97
CA VAL A 62 25.80 3.30 20.08
C VAL A 62 24.74 3.99 20.92
N PHE A 63 24.37 5.19 20.51
CA PHE A 63 23.15 5.85 20.97
C PHE A 63 22.04 5.56 19.96
N ALA A 64 20.88 5.11 20.44
CA ALA A 64 19.75 4.77 19.60
C ALA A 64 18.44 5.35 20.14
N ALA A 65 17.59 5.79 19.22
CA ALA A 65 16.22 6.23 19.47
C ALA A 65 15.28 5.45 18.54
N ALA A 66 14.14 5.00 19.08
CA ALA A 66 13.09 4.33 18.33
C ALA A 66 11.88 5.26 18.26
N ARG A 67 11.56 5.75 17.06
CA ARG A 67 10.34 6.55 16.83
C ARG A 67 9.19 5.61 16.53
N ASP A 68 8.18 5.58 17.39
CA ASP A 68 6.93 4.84 17.13
C ASP A 68 6.21 5.43 15.91
N VAL A 69 5.96 4.58 14.91
CA VAL A 69 5.24 4.91 13.68
C VAL A 69 4.02 4.02 13.48
N THR A 70 3.61 3.28 14.50
CA THR A 70 2.48 2.34 14.45
C THR A 70 1.19 3.05 14.02
N ALA A 71 0.88 4.19 14.64
CA ALA A 71 -0.32 4.96 14.31
C ALA A 71 -0.27 5.51 12.87
N GLN A 72 0.90 5.99 12.45
CA GLN A 72 1.11 6.51 11.10
C GLN A 72 0.92 5.41 10.05
N ARG A 73 1.57 4.25 10.21
CA ARG A 73 1.44 3.11 9.29
C ARG A 73 0.02 2.58 9.20
N ARG A 74 -0.70 2.54 10.32
CA ARG A 74 -2.13 2.16 10.32
C ARG A 74 -2.97 3.16 9.53
N ALA A 75 -2.77 4.45 9.72
CA ALA A 75 -3.49 5.47 8.98
C ALA A 75 -3.19 5.40 7.47
N GLU A 76 -1.91 5.23 7.10
CA GLU A 76 -1.49 5.04 5.71
C GLU A 76 -2.14 3.79 5.08
N GLY A 77 -2.18 2.67 5.82
CA GLY A 77 -2.84 1.44 5.39
C GLY A 77 -4.35 1.61 5.16
N GLN A 78 -5.04 2.29 6.08
CA GLN A 78 -6.48 2.57 5.94
C GLN A 78 -6.78 3.44 4.72
N VAL A 79 -5.97 4.48 4.48
CA VAL A 79 -6.10 5.35 3.31
C VAL A 79 -5.85 4.55 2.02
N ALA A 80 -4.83 3.70 1.99
CA ALA A 80 -4.52 2.86 0.84
C ALA A 80 -5.66 1.88 0.54
N GLU A 81 -6.22 1.24 1.58
CA GLU A 81 -7.34 0.32 1.44
C GLU A 81 -8.60 1.02 0.93
N GLN A 82 -8.91 2.21 1.45
CA GLN A 82 -10.05 3.00 0.98
C GLN A 82 -9.89 3.38 -0.49
N ARG A 83 -8.70 3.82 -0.91
CA ARG A 83 -8.40 4.14 -2.31
C ARG A 83 -8.55 2.93 -3.22
N ALA A 84 -8.09 1.75 -2.78
CA ALA A 84 -8.24 0.52 -3.55
C ALA A 84 -9.72 0.19 -3.79
N ARG A 85 -10.56 0.30 -2.75
CA ARG A 85 -12.02 0.08 -2.85
C ARG A 85 -12.69 1.11 -3.77
N GLU A 86 -12.27 2.36 -3.72
CA GLU A 86 -12.80 3.42 -4.57
C GLU A 86 -12.46 3.17 -6.05
N LEU A 87 -11.21 2.81 -6.35
CA LEU A 87 -10.78 2.45 -7.70
C LEU A 87 -11.55 1.24 -8.25
N GLU A 88 -11.77 0.22 -7.43
CA GLU A 88 -12.57 -0.95 -7.82
C GLU A 88 -14.01 -0.56 -8.17
N ARG A 89 -14.63 0.30 -7.35
CA ARG A 89 -16.00 0.80 -7.60
C ARG A 89 -16.08 1.64 -8.88
N LEU A 90 -15.09 2.50 -9.13
CA LEU A 90 -15.02 3.28 -10.37
C LEU A 90 -14.90 2.35 -11.59
N ALA A 91 -14.06 1.32 -11.52
CA ALA A 91 -13.91 0.35 -12.59
C ALA A 91 -15.21 -0.45 -12.84
N GLU A 92 -15.98 -0.76 -11.80
CA GLU A 92 -17.29 -1.40 -11.93
C GLU A 92 -18.30 -0.48 -12.63
N LEU A 93 -18.36 0.79 -12.23
CA LEU A 93 -19.23 1.78 -12.86
C LEU A 93 -18.88 1.99 -14.34
N GLU A 94 -17.60 2.06 -14.67
CA GLU A 94 -17.15 2.20 -16.06
C GLU A 94 -17.56 0.99 -16.91
N ARG A 95 -17.41 -0.23 -16.37
CA ARG A 95 -17.89 -1.45 -17.04
C ARG A 95 -19.39 -1.43 -17.27
N PHE A 96 -20.16 -1.01 -16.26
CA PHE A 96 -21.62 -0.91 -16.36
C PHE A 96 -22.05 0.15 -17.40
N GLN A 97 -21.42 1.31 -17.39
CA GLN A 97 -21.68 2.37 -18.37
C GLN A 97 -21.40 1.87 -19.79
N LYS A 98 -20.25 1.22 -20.02
CA LYS A 98 -19.88 0.67 -21.33
C LYS A 98 -20.90 -0.37 -21.82
N LEU A 99 -21.35 -1.26 -20.93
CA LEU A 99 -22.39 -2.24 -21.25
C LEU A 99 -23.71 -1.56 -21.64
N THR A 100 -24.12 -0.54 -20.90
CA THR A 100 -25.39 0.17 -21.11
C THR A 100 -25.38 0.93 -22.43
N VAL A 101 -24.32 1.71 -22.69
CA VAL A 101 -24.13 2.42 -23.97
C VAL A 101 -24.08 1.43 -25.14
N GLY A 102 -23.37 0.31 -24.98
CA GLY A 102 -23.33 -0.74 -26.00
C GLY A 102 -24.71 -1.31 -26.33
N ARG A 103 -25.55 -1.53 -25.31
CA ARG A 103 -26.94 -2.00 -25.50
C ARG A 103 -27.80 -0.95 -26.22
N GLU A 104 -27.69 0.32 -25.85
CA GLU A 104 -28.45 1.39 -26.50
C GLU A 104 -28.07 1.55 -27.98
N LEU A 105 -26.77 1.52 -28.29
CA LEU A 105 -26.27 1.57 -29.66
C LEU A 105 -26.79 0.38 -30.49
N LYS A 106 -26.76 -0.83 -29.92
CA LYS A 106 -27.30 -2.02 -30.61
C LYS A 106 -28.81 -1.90 -30.83
N MET A 107 -29.55 -1.32 -29.88
CA MET A 107 -30.98 -1.07 -30.04
C MET A 107 -31.27 -0.10 -31.19
N ILE A 108 -30.48 0.96 -31.32
CA ILE A 108 -30.62 1.94 -32.41
C ILE A 108 -30.34 1.26 -33.76
N GLU A 109 -29.29 0.45 -33.83
CA GLU A 109 -28.94 -0.30 -35.05
C GLU A 109 -30.04 -1.28 -35.46
N LEU A 110 -30.52 -2.10 -34.51
CA LEU A 110 -31.63 -3.04 -34.74
C LEU A 110 -32.93 -2.33 -35.15
N LYS A 111 -33.24 -1.17 -34.56
CA LYS A 111 -34.43 -0.39 -34.97
C LYS A 111 -34.32 0.07 -36.42
N LYS A 112 -33.15 0.54 -36.86
CA LYS A 112 -32.91 0.92 -38.26
C LYS A 112 -33.07 -0.27 -39.21
N GLU A 113 -32.50 -1.42 -38.87
CA GLU A 113 -32.65 -2.66 -39.66
C GLU A 113 -34.11 -3.09 -39.78
N ILE A 114 -34.88 -3.07 -38.67
CA ILE A 114 -36.31 -3.40 -38.67
C ILE A 114 -37.08 -2.45 -39.59
N GLU A 115 -36.75 -1.16 -39.59
CA GLU A 115 -37.43 -0.16 -40.41
C GLU A 115 -37.14 -0.34 -41.91
N GLU A 116 -35.89 -0.65 -42.27
CA GLU A 116 -35.53 -1.04 -43.65
C GLU A 116 -36.24 -2.32 -44.10
N LEU A 117 -36.26 -3.36 -43.24
CA LEU A 117 -36.93 -4.63 -43.53
C LEU A 117 -38.44 -4.40 -43.73
N LYS A 118 -39.08 -3.62 -42.85
CA LYS A 118 -40.49 -3.25 -43.01
C LYS A 118 -40.77 -2.54 -44.33
N ARG A 119 -39.87 -1.66 -44.78
CA ARG A 119 -40.02 -0.96 -46.07
C ARG A 119 -39.91 -1.91 -47.26
N LYS A 120 -39.08 -2.95 -47.17
CA LYS A 120 -38.93 -4.00 -48.20
C LYS A 120 -40.11 -4.99 -48.24
N VAL A 121 -40.75 -5.21 -47.10
CA VAL A 121 -41.90 -6.13 -46.95
C VAL A 121 -43.25 -5.41 -47.10
N ALA A 122 -43.25 -4.08 -47.17
CA ALA A 122 -44.47 -3.30 -47.43
C ALA A 122 -45.12 -3.79 -48.74
N PRO A 123 -46.42 -4.14 -48.72
CA PRO A 123 -47.05 -4.80 -49.85
C PRO A 123 -46.96 -3.91 -51.08
N VAL A 124 -46.42 -4.47 -52.18
CA VAL A 124 -46.62 -3.92 -53.52
C VAL A 124 -48.14 -3.82 -53.69
N GLY A 125 -48.62 -2.60 -53.88
CA GLY A 125 -50.03 -2.29 -53.94
C GLY A 125 -50.77 -3.27 -54.85
N THR A 126 -51.85 -3.85 -54.32
CA THR A 126 -52.85 -4.55 -55.10
C THR A 126 -53.43 -3.58 -56.12
N ILE A 127 -53.13 -3.80 -57.39
CA ILE A 127 -53.93 -3.38 -58.54
C ILE A 127 -54.24 -4.65 -59.33
#